data_AF-A0A1R3W2P8-F1
#
_entry.id   AF-A0A1R3W2P8-F1
#
_cell.length_a   1.000
_cell.length_b   1.000
_cell.length_c   1.000
_cell.angle_alpha   90.00
_cell.angle_beta   90.00
_cell.angle_gamma   90.00
#
_symmetry.space_group_name_H-M   'P 1'
#
loop_
_entity.id
_entity.type
_entity.pdbx_description
1 polymer ?
#
loop_
_entity_poly.entity_id
_entity_poly.type
_entity_poly.pdbx_seq_one_letter_code
_entity_poly.pdbx_strand_id
1 'polypeptide(L)'
;MTRMAALIAAALAACLLATAPTAASAVTVNPDPVRAAEYWLADYGITDAWATTRGAGVRIAIIDTGIGKGPIEFVGAVVDGTDVSGKGSSDGRTPVGAVDANHGSWVGSLAAARGTGPDTGMIGVAPEADLLAISVGFGSAATIPFAEQIATAVRWAVDNGADVINLSLTTNTPDWDESWDDAFLYAYENDVVVVVAAGNRGSGTNRVGAPATIPGVLTVGGVDPQGRASVEASTQGITIGVSAPSEKLLGVSADGQLVEWNGTSGAAPIVAGIAALVRAAHPDLDANNVINRIVRTARPAAGAGSGRDPLYGYGLVDAAAAVTATVAPVSANPMGSLSEWIRLYRRADAGPAPVPTVEPVVLDPLPEADPVSRPTSPLLPTTDTLLYGTVPLAGGTLAAIMVGLGVTAAVRRIRSARTSGTSSR
;
A
#
# COMPACT_ATOMS: atom_id res chain seq x y z
N MET A 1 20.95 -11.83 107.37
CA MET A 1 19.86 -11.97 106.38
C MET A 1 19.99 -10.82 105.39
N THR A 2 20.95 -10.93 104.47
CA THR A 2 20.86 -11.52 103.11
C THR A 2 20.30 -10.53 102.09
N ARG A 3 21.28 -9.91 101.40
CA ARG A 3 21.22 -9.25 100.10
C ARG A 3 20.39 -10.05 99.10
N MET A 4 19.57 -9.40 98.28
CA MET A 4 19.47 -9.65 96.82
C MET A 4 18.40 -8.77 96.18
N ALA A 5 18.84 -7.61 95.71
CA ALA A 5 18.19 -6.86 94.65
C ALA A 5 19.03 -7.09 93.38
N ALA A 6 18.62 -8.03 92.54
CA ALA A 6 19.07 -8.19 91.16
C ALA A 6 18.22 -9.25 90.46
N LEU A 7 17.90 -9.01 89.19
CA LEU A 7 17.30 -9.94 88.21
C LEU A 7 15.76 -9.93 88.10
N ILE A 8 15.20 -8.76 87.76
CA ILE A 8 14.00 -8.68 86.90
C ILE A 8 14.46 -8.02 85.59
N ALA A 9 15.18 -8.78 84.76
CA ALA A 9 15.62 -8.35 83.43
C ALA A 9 15.97 -9.57 82.57
N ALA A 10 15.05 -10.52 82.39
CA ALA A 10 15.29 -11.68 81.51
C ALA A 10 14.02 -12.42 81.03
N ALA A 11 12.87 -11.75 80.84
CA ALA A 11 11.67 -12.45 80.35
C ALA A 11 10.74 -11.60 79.46
N LEU A 12 11.26 -10.60 78.75
CA LEU A 12 10.48 -9.75 77.83
C LEU A 12 11.20 -9.51 76.48
N ALA A 13 12.09 -10.43 76.09
CA ALA A 13 12.88 -10.33 74.85
C ALA A 13 12.68 -11.52 73.89
N ALA A 14 11.54 -12.21 73.96
CA ALA A 14 11.30 -13.41 73.14
C ALA A 14 9.85 -13.52 72.62
N CYS A 15 9.27 -12.43 72.09
CA CYS A 15 7.99 -12.50 71.36
C CYS A 15 7.83 -11.41 70.26
N LEU A 16 8.91 -10.83 69.75
CA LEU A 16 8.88 -10.19 68.42
C LEU A 16 9.34 -11.23 67.39
N LEU A 17 8.46 -12.19 67.12
CA LEU A 17 8.53 -12.96 65.89
C LEU A 17 8.37 -11.97 64.74
N ALA A 18 9.43 -11.80 63.97
CA ALA A 18 9.44 -11.09 62.72
C ALA A 18 8.34 -11.65 61.82
N THR A 19 7.23 -10.93 61.68
CA THR A 19 6.35 -11.06 60.53
C THR A 19 7.09 -10.43 59.36
N ALA A 20 8.00 -11.21 58.75
CA ALA A 20 8.50 -10.87 57.43
C ALA A 20 7.26 -10.70 56.53
N PRO A 21 7.11 -9.58 55.79
CA PRO A 21 6.07 -9.52 54.78
C PRO A 21 6.37 -10.66 53.82
N THR A 22 5.49 -11.64 53.77
CA THR A 22 5.44 -12.60 52.68
C THR A 22 5.39 -11.75 51.42
N ALA A 23 6.50 -11.71 50.67
CA ALA A 23 6.50 -11.16 49.33
C ALA A 23 5.39 -11.91 48.60
N ALA A 24 4.28 -11.22 48.35
CA ALA A 24 3.24 -11.73 47.47
C ALA A 24 3.96 -12.09 46.18
N SER A 25 4.04 -13.38 45.87
CA SER A 25 4.52 -13.83 44.57
C SER A 25 3.69 -13.04 43.56
N ALA A 26 4.33 -12.14 42.83
CA ALA A 26 3.68 -11.48 41.71
C ALA A 26 3.15 -12.61 40.83
N VAL A 27 1.83 -12.73 40.76
CA VAL A 27 1.19 -13.63 39.81
C VAL A 27 1.67 -13.13 38.46
N THR A 28 2.61 -13.84 37.86
CA THR A 28 2.94 -13.64 36.46
C THR A 28 1.69 -14.05 35.70
N VAL A 29 0.82 -13.08 35.45
CA VAL A 29 -0.30 -13.25 34.52
C VAL A 29 0.35 -13.59 33.20
N ASN A 30 0.27 -14.85 32.81
CA ASN A 30 0.74 -15.26 31.51
C ASN A 30 -0.15 -14.52 30.49
N PRO A 31 0.42 -13.71 29.59
CA PRO A 31 -0.38 -12.94 28.66
C PRO A 31 -1.28 -13.88 27.86
N ASP A 32 -2.53 -13.47 27.65
CA ASP A 32 -3.48 -14.21 26.83
C ASP A 32 -2.84 -14.51 25.46
N PRO A 33 -2.77 -15.79 25.03
CA PRO A 33 -2.03 -16.17 23.83
C PRO A 33 -2.62 -15.54 22.57
N VAL A 34 -3.93 -15.24 22.57
CA VAL A 34 -4.59 -14.54 21.47
C VAL A 34 -4.09 -13.11 21.41
N ARG A 35 -4.16 -12.35 22.51
CA ARG A 35 -3.62 -10.98 22.56
C ARG A 35 -2.12 -10.91 22.26
N ALA A 36 -1.34 -11.90 22.71
CA ALA A 36 0.09 -11.97 22.45
C ALA A 36 0.44 -12.23 20.97
N ALA A 37 -0.48 -12.79 20.19
CA ALA A 37 -0.30 -13.00 18.75
C ALA A 37 -0.53 -11.73 17.93
N GLU A 38 -1.18 -10.71 18.49
CA GLU A 38 -1.52 -9.44 17.83
C GLU A 38 -0.33 -8.46 17.84
N TYR A 39 0.81 -8.89 17.27
CA TYR A 39 2.09 -8.16 17.33
C TYR A 39 1.98 -6.69 16.88
N TRP A 40 1.10 -6.42 15.92
CA TRP A 40 0.89 -5.09 15.36
C TRP A 40 0.43 -4.08 16.42
N LEU A 41 -0.27 -4.53 17.46
CA LEU A 41 -0.79 -3.64 18.50
C LEU A 41 0.34 -2.90 19.22
N ALA A 42 1.43 -3.60 19.54
CA ALA A 42 2.60 -3.00 20.18
C ALA A 42 3.55 -2.37 19.14
N ASP A 43 3.90 -3.12 18.08
CA ASP A 43 4.98 -2.73 17.16
C ASP A 43 4.68 -1.46 16.34
N TYR A 44 3.39 -1.12 16.19
CA TYR A 44 2.89 0.03 15.44
C TYR A 44 2.22 1.08 16.34
N GLY A 45 2.45 1.01 17.67
CA GLY A 45 2.07 2.05 18.63
C GLY A 45 0.58 2.16 18.92
N ILE A 46 -0.21 1.12 18.63
CA ILE A 46 -1.67 1.13 18.84
C ILE A 46 -1.99 1.10 20.33
N THR A 47 -1.31 0.25 21.10
CA THR A 47 -1.46 0.21 22.57
C THR A 47 -1.08 1.53 23.23
N ASP A 48 -0.08 2.23 22.68
CA ASP A 48 0.35 3.53 23.18
C ASP A 48 -0.70 4.61 22.83
N ALA A 49 -1.30 4.54 21.63
CA ALA A 49 -2.40 5.42 21.24
C ALA A 49 -3.63 5.26 22.15
N TRP A 50 -3.89 4.05 22.66
CA TRP A 50 -4.97 3.77 23.61
C TRP A 50 -4.86 4.48 24.96
N ALA A 51 -3.68 5.02 25.30
CA ALA A 51 -3.54 5.93 26.44
C ALA A 51 -4.27 7.27 26.24
N THR A 52 -4.59 7.62 24.98
CA THR A 52 -5.33 8.84 24.62
C THR A 52 -6.78 8.54 24.24
N THR A 53 -7.00 7.54 23.37
CA THR A 53 -8.35 7.17 22.90
C THR A 53 -8.37 5.75 22.36
N ARG A 54 -9.55 5.12 22.39
CA ARG A 54 -9.80 3.79 21.81
C ARG A 54 -10.80 3.83 20.63
N GLY A 55 -11.11 5.02 20.13
CA GLY A 55 -11.96 5.21 18.94
C GLY A 55 -13.44 5.47 19.22
N ALA A 56 -13.82 5.72 20.46
CA ALA A 56 -15.21 5.99 20.84
C ALA A 56 -15.85 7.12 20.02
N GLY A 57 -17.09 6.90 19.57
CA GLY A 57 -17.87 7.88 18.82
C GLY A 57 -17.55 7.95 17.33
N VAL A 58 -16.62 7.12 16.83
CA VAL A 58 -16.28 7.04 15.41
C VAL A 58 -16.88 5.78 14.80
N ARG A 59 -17.36 5.89 13.56
CA ARG A 59 -17.97 4.80 12.81
C ARG A 59 -17.12 4.40 11.61
N ILE A 60 -16.79 3.11 11.53
CA ILE A 60 -16.01 2.51 10.45
C ILE A 60 -16.92 1.61 9.61
N ALA A 61 -17.11 1.95 8.35
CA ALA A 61 -17.80 1.09 7.40
C ALA A 61 -16.84 0.06 6.79
N ILE A 62 -17.19 -1.22 6.93
CA ILE A 62 -16.47 -2.34 6.34
C ILE A 62 -17.24 -2.78 5.10
N ILE A 63 -16.76 -2.37 3.92
CA ILE A 63 -17.28 -2.83 2.63
C ILE A 63 -16.48 -4.06 2.22
N ASP A 64 -17.05 -5.23 2.48
CA ASP A 64 -16.41 -6.54 2.29
C ASP A 64 -17.46 -7.65 2.15
N THR A 65 -17.15 -8.92 2.42
CA THR A 65 -18.11 -10.03 2.31
C THR A 65 -19.18 -10.05 3.40
N GLY A 66 -19.17 -9.10 4.34
CA GLY A 66 -20.10 -9.03 5.48
C GLY A 66 -19.48 -9.54 6.79
N ILE A 67 -20.08 -9.15 7.92
CA ILE A 67 -19.57 -9.48 9.27
C ILE A 67 -20.52 -10.44 9.98
N GLY A 68 -20.04 -11.66 10.23
CA GLY A 68 -20.83 -12.72 10.86
C GLY A 68 -21.38 -12.35 12.24
N LYS A 69 -22.54 -12.93 12.59
CA LYS A 69 -23.15 -12.79 13.93
C LYS A 69 -22.54 -13.70 14.99
N GLY A 70 -21.83 -14.74 14.58
CA GLY A 70 -21.30 -15.77 15.48
C GLY A 70 -20.31 -15.27 16.53
N PRO A 71 -19.33 -14.40 16.19
CA PRO A 71 -18.27 -14.03 17.13
C PRO A 71 -18.75 -13.12 18.26
N ILE A 72 -18.29 -13.42 19.47
CA ILE A 72 -18.59 -12.61 20.66
C ILE A 72 -17.86 -11.25 20.60
N GLU A 73 -16.71 -11.20 19.92
CA GLU A 73 -15.89 -10.00 19.72
C GLU A 73 -16.63 -8.89 18.94
N PHE A 74 -17.69 -9.24 18.21
CA PHE A 74 -18.54 -8.29 17.48
C PHE A 74 -19.81 -7.89 18.23
N VAL A 75 -20.06 -8.44 19.42
CA VAL A 75 -21.24 -8.09 20.21
C VAL A 75 -21.16 -6.61 20.62
N GLY A 76 -22.14 -5.85 20.15
CA GLY A 76 -22.21 -4.40 20.32
C GLY A 76 -21.25 -3.60 19.43
N ALA A 77 -20.24 -4.22 18.79
CA ALA A 77 -19.31 -3.53 17.91
C ALA A 77 -19.96 -3.18 16.56
N VAL A 78 -20.70 -4.10 15.97
CA VAL A 78 -21.44 -3.85 14.72
C VAL A 78 -22.82 -3.30 15.07
N VAL A 79 -23.06 -2.04 14.71
CA VAL A 79 -24.26 -1.29 15.11
C VAL A 79 -25.33 -1.21 14.02
N ASP A 80 -24.93 -1.33 12.76
CA ASP A 80 -25.83 -1.33 11.61
C ASP A 80 -25.14 -1.97 10.39
N GLY A 81 -25.88 -2.16 9.30
CA GLY A 81 -25.31 -2.71 8.09
C GLY A 81 -26.32 -2.88 6.95
N THR A 82 -25.82 -3.29 5.79
CA THR A 82 -26.65 -3.55 4.62
C THR A 82 -26.03 -4.61 3.71
N ASP A 83 -26.87 -5.24 2.88
CA ASP A 83 -26.41 -6.04 1.75
C ASP A 83 -26.68 -5.31 0.45
N VAL A 84 -25.63 -5.15 -0.35
CA VAL A 84 -25.75 -4.61 -1.72
C VAL A 84 -25.52 -5.69 -2.77
N SER A 85 -25.13 -6.91 -2.37
CA SER A 85 -24.86 -8.01 -3.31
C SER A 85 -26.13 -8.68 -3.87
N GLY A 86 -27.25 -8.60 -3.14
CA GLY A 86 -28.50 -9.32 -3.41
C GLY A 86 -28.49 -10.78 -2.93
N LYS A 87 -27.49 -11.17 -2.12
CA LYS A 87 -27.31 -12.53 -1.59
C LYS A 87 -27.15 -12.57 -0.07
N GLY A 88 -26.74 -11.47 0.54
CA GLY A 88 -26.55 -11.36 1.99
C GLY A 88 -27.87 -11.10 2.73
N SER A 89 -27.75 -10.81 4.02
CA SER A 89 -28.87 -10.34 4.83
C SER A 89 -28.96 -8.82 4.83
N SER A 90 -30.14 -8.27 5.02
CA SER A 90 -30.37 -6.81 4.98
C SER A 90 -29.60 -6.00 6.01
N ASP A 91 -29.01 -6.65 7.03
CA ASP A 91 -28.13 -6.04 8.03
C ASP A 91 -26.64 -6.24 7.73
N GLY A 92 -26.28 -6.82 6.57
CA GLY A 92 -24.89 -7.08 6.16
C GLY A 92 -24.19 -8.17 6.98
N ARG A 93 -24.96 -8.96 7.76
CA ARG A 93 -24.43 -9.90 8.76
C ARG A 93 -24.54 -11.39 8.42
N THR A 94 -25.04 -11.70 7.22
CA THR A 94 -24.92 -13.01 6.58
C THR A 94 -23.87 -12.89 5.50
N PRO A 95 -22.65 -13.38 5.74
CA PRO A 95 -21.57 -13.17 4.80
C PRO A 95 -21.80 -13.85 3.45
N VAL A 96 -21.26 -13.25 2.40
CA VAL A 96 -21.43 -13.68 1.00
C VAL A 96 -20.11 -14.19 0.41
N GLY A 97 -20.19 -15.12 -0.53
CA GLY A 97 -19.02 -15.76 -1.13
C GLY A 97 -18.97 -17.26 -0.86
N ALA A 98 -18.40 -18.02 -1.79
CA ALA A 98 -18.29 -19.48 -1.67
C ALA A 98 -17.00 -19.92 -0.95
N VAL A 99 -15.93 -19.14 -1.07
CA VAL A 99 -14.60 -19.45 -0.52
C VAL A 99 -14.24 -18.44 0.58
N ASP A 100 -14.48 -17.16 0.33
CA ASP A 100 -14.01 -16.06 1.19
C ASP A 100 -15.11 -15.44 2.06
N ALA A 101 -16.16 -16.20 2.38
CA ALA A 101 -17.30 -15.71 3.18
C ALA A 101 -16.87 -15.17 4.56
N ASN A 102 -15.76 -15.64 5.11
CA ASN A 102 -15.28 -15.16 6.42
C ASN A 102 -14.46 -13.85 6.34
N HIS A 103 -14.09 -13.42 5.14
CA HIS A 103 -13.13 -12.34 4.93
C HIS A 103 -13.54 -11.02 5.60
N GLY A 104 -14.81 -10.60 5.45
CA GLY A 104 -15.32 -9.38 6.09
C GLY A 104 -15.28 -9.44 7.62
N SER A 105 -15.40 -10.63 8.21
CA SER A 105 -15.24 -10.82 9.66
C SER A 105 -13.77 -10.71 10.07
N TRP A 106 -12.84 -11.28 9.30
CA TRP A 106 -11.40 -11.09 9.55
C TRP A 106 -11.01 -9.60 9.49
N VAL A 107 -11.47 -8.91 8.46
CA VAL A 107 -11.26 -7.47 8.26
C VAL A 107 -11.86 -6.64 9.41
N GLY A 108 -13.13 -6.87 9.74
CA GLY A 108 -13.82 -6.16 10.82
C GLY A 108 -13.16 -6.40 12.19
N SER A 109 -12.61 -7.60 12.42
CA SER A 109 -11.95 -7.93 13.67
C SER A 109 -10.67 -7.11 13.89
N LEU A 110 -9.87 -6.91 12.84
CA LEU A 110 -8.70 -6.04 12.91
C LEU A 110 -9.08 -4.57 13.14
N ALA A 111 -10.18 -4.11 12.56
CA ALA A 111 -10.60 -2.71 12.70
C ALA A 111 -11.09 -2.38 14.12
N ALA A 112 -12.08 -3.12 14.65
CA ALA A 112 -12.77 -2.74 15.89
C ALA A 112 -13.44 -3.90 16.66
N ALA A 113 -12.86 -5.11 16.67
CA ALA A 113 -13.30 -6.15 17.63
C ALA A 113 -13.14 -5.67 19.09
N ARG A 114 -14.05 -6.08 19.99
CA ARG A 114 -14.10 -5.61 21.38
C ARG A 114 -13.36 -6.50 22.40
N GLY A 115 -12.67 -7.55 21.95
CA GLY A 115 -12.13 -8.57 22.86
C GLY A 115 -13.22 -9.39 23.55
N THR A 116 -12.82 -10.36 24.35
CA THR A 116 -13.75 -11.25 25.10
C THR A 116 -13.73 -10.99 26.61
N GLY A 117 -12.90 -10.04 27.05
CA GLY A 117 -12.71 -9.67 28.44
C GLY A 117 -11.52 -8.70 28.59
N PRO A 118 -11.23 -8.25 29.82
CA PRO A 118 -10.06 -7.42 30.09
C PRO A 118 -8.77 -8.14 29.66
N ASP A 119 -8.10 -7.59 28.65
CA ASP A 119 -6.86 -8.12 28.07
C ASP A 119 -6.93 -9.56 27.54
N THR A 120 -8.13 -10.03 27.16
CA THR A 120 -8.32 -11.37 26.57
C THR A 120 -9.03 -11.32 25.22
N GLY A 121 -8.69 -12.27 24.34
CA GLY A 121 -9.30 -12.41 23.04
C GLY A 121 -8.85 -11.35 22.04
N MET A 122 -9.19 -11.57 20.77
CA MET A 122 -8.78 -10.70 19.68
C MET A 122 -9.43 -9.33 19.82
N ILE A 123 -8.65 -8.26 19.65
CA ILE A 123 -9.12 -6.88 19.77
C ILE A 123 -8.74 -6.09 18.53
N GLY A 124 -9.68 -5.26 18.06
CA GLY A 124 -9.41 -4.37 16.94
C GLY A 124 -8.52 -3.20 17.34
N VAL A 125 -8.02 -2.49 16.34
CA VAL A 125 -7.21 -1.28 16.51
C VAL A 125 -7.99 -0.17 17.22
N ALA A 126 -9.27 0.00 16.91
CA ALA A 126 -10.17 0.98 17.52
C ALA A 126 -11.35 0.28 18.20
N PRO A 127 -11.15 -0.40 19.35
CA PRO A 127 -12.15 -1.29 19.93
C PRO A 127 -13.42 -0.58 20.43
N GLU A 128 -13.37 0.73 20.64
CA GLU A 128 -14.55 1.52 21.03
C GLU A 128 -15.25 2.19 19.84
N ALA A 129 -14.74 2.02 18.61
CA ALA A 129 -15.44 2.43 17.40
C ALA A 129 -16.62 1.50 17.10
N ASP A 130 -17.58 2.03 16.36
CA ASP A 130 -18.71 1.27 15.85
C ASP A 130 -18.45 0.82 14.41
N LEU A 131 -18.84 -0.41 14.08
CA LEU A 131 -18.74 -0.98 12.74
C LEU A 131 -20.07 -0.88 12.00
N LEU A 132 -20.02 -0.48 10.73
CA LEU A 132 -21.09 -0.74 9.75
C LEU A 132 -20.69 -1.93 8.88
N ALA A 133 -21.52 -2.98 8.84
CA ALA A 133 -21.26 -4.15 8.02
C ALA A 133 -21.94 -4.00 6.65
N ILE A 134 -21.16 -3.90 5.57
CA ILE A 134 -21.71 -3.75 4.21
C ILE A 134 -21.24 -4.92 3.34
N SER A 135 -22.16 -5.84 3.02
CA SER A 135 -21.82 -7.04 2.25
C SER A 135 -21.88 -6.80 0.74
N VAL A 136 -20.75 -7.09 0.08
CA VAL A 136 -20.55 -7.10 -1.37
C VAL A 136 -20.07 -8.49 -1.81
N GLY A 137 -20.45 -8.91 -3.02
CA GLY A 137 -20.09 -10.22 -3.57
C GLY A 137 -19.41 -10.11 -4.94
N PHE A 138 -18.47 -11.02 -5.18
CA PHE A 138 -17.79 -11.16 -6.48
C PHE A 138 -18.41 -12.27 -7.33
N GLY A 139 -18.50 -12.04 -8.64
CA GLY A 139 -18.93 -13.06 -9.60
C GLY A 139 -20.28 -13.67 -9.23
N SER A 140 -20.33 -15.00 -9.10
CA SER A 140 -21.56 -15.74 -8.76
C SER A 140 -22.05 -15.54 -7.33
N ALA A 141 -21.25 -14.89 -6.47
CA ALA A 141 -21.64 -14.56 -5.10
C ALA A 141 -22.54 -13.32 -5.00
N ALA A 142 -22.89 -12.68 -6.12
CA ALA A 142 -23.80 -11.55 -6.18
C ALA A 142 -24.80 -11.70 -7.34
N THR A 143 -25.95 -11.04 -7.22
CA THR A 143 -26.89 -10.83 -8.34
C THR A 143 -26.79 -9.42 -8.92
N ILE A 144 -26.18 -8.49 -8.18
CA ILE A 144 -26.00 -7.10 -8.59
C ILE A 144 -24.59 -6.92 -9.20
N PRO A 145 -24.42 -6.16 -10.29
CA PRO A 145 -23.10 -5.88 -10.86
C PRO A 145 -22.13 -5.27 -9.85
N PHE A 146 -20.87 -5.72 -9.82
CA PHE A 146 -19.89 -5.29 -8.82
C PHE A 146 -19.67 -3.77 -8.80
N ALA A 147 -19.68 -3.10 -9.96
CA ALA A 147 -19.55 -1.65 -10.03
C ALA A 147 -20.70 -0.94 -9.29
N GLU A 148 -21.94 -1.38 -9.51
CA GLU A 148 -23.14 -0.85 -8.84
C GLU A 148 -23.12 -1.13 -7.33
N GLN A 149 -22.65 -2.32 -6.93
CA GLN A 149 -22.49 -2.66 -5.52
C GLN A 149 -21.56 -1.67 -4.81
N ILE A 150 -20.38 -1.40 -5.35
CA ILE A 150 -19.41 -0.50 -4.71
C ILE A 150 -19.92 0.94 -4.65
N ALA A 151 -20.53 1.45 -5.73
CA ALA A 151 -21.11 2.80 -5.73
C ALA A 151 -22.22 2.93 -4.67
N THR A 152 -23.09 1.91 -4.57
CA THR A 152 -24.18 1.87 -3.58
C THR A 152 -23.65 1.74 -2.16
N ALA A 153 -22.66 0.87 -1.94
CA ALA A 153 -22.05 0.66 -0.64
C ALA A 153 -21.38 1.92 -0.08
N VAL A 154 -20.62 2.64 -0.92
CA VAL A 154 -19.96 3.90 -0.52
C VAL A 154 -21.00 4.95 -0.16
N ARG A 155 -22.05 5.15 -0.98
CA ARG A 155 -23.12 6.10 -0.66
C ARG A 155 -23.85 5.73 0.63
N TRP A 156 -24.23 4.47 0.77
CA TRP A 156 -24.91 4.00 1.98
C TRP A 156 -24.05 4.20 3.23
N ALA A 157 -22.75 3.93 3.17
CA ALA A 157 -21.84 4.16 4.29
C ALA A 157 -21.87 5.64 4.74
N VAL A 158 -21.76 6.57 3.79
CA VAL A 158 -21.80 8.02 4.06
C VAL A 158 -23.16 8.41 4.65
N ASP A 159 -24.27 7.98 4.04
CA ASP A 159 -25.62 8.30 4.49
C ASP A 159 -25.95 7.74 5.88
N ASN A 160 -25.26 6.68 6.30
CA ASN A 160 -25.36 6.07 7.62
C ASN A 160 -24.24 6.52 8.56
N GLY A 161 -23.59 7.66 8.27
CA GLY A 161 -22.70 8.38 9.17
C GLY A 161 -21.34 7.71 9.38
N ALA A 162 -20.82 6.99 8.38
CA ALA A 162 -19.45 6.51 8.43
C ALA A 162 -18.45 7.68 8.41
N ASP A 163 -17.54 7.71 9.37
CA ASP A 163 -16.42 8.65 9.38
C ASP A 163 -15.22 8.10 8.58
N VAL A 164 -15.13 6.77 8.54
CA VAL A 164 -14.08 6.02 7.85
C VAL A 164 -14.73 4.90 7.05
N ILE A 165 -14.34 4.75 5.79
CA ILE A 165 -14.70 3.60 4.93
C ILE A 165 -13.45 2.76 4.71
N ASN A 166 -13.54 1.47 4.98
CA ASN A 166 -12.53 0.48 4.64
C ASN A 166 -13.00 -0.39 3.47
N LEU A 167 -12.18 -0.43 2.41
CA LEU A 167 -12.34 -1.31 1.25
C LEU A 167 -11.15 -2.28 1.20
N SER A 168 -11.35 -3.50 1.71
CA SER A 168 -10.33 -4.55 1.71
C SER A 168 -10.34 -5.39 0.42
N LEU A 169 -10.60 -4.71 -0.70
CA LEU A 169 -10.78 -5.30 -2.02
C LEU A 169 -10.15 -4.44 -3.12
N THR A 170 -9.76 -5.10 -4.20
CA THR A 170 -9.29 -4.45 -5.43
C THR A 170 -9.70 -5.27 -6.64
N THR A 171 -9.92 -4.60 -7.76
CA THR A 171 -9.93 -5.24 -9.07
C THR A 171 -8.50 -5.48 -9.56
N ASN A 172 -8.33 -6.29 -10.60
CA ASN A 172 -7.04 -6.50 -11.25
C ASN A 172 -6.78 -5.50 -12.40
N THR A 173 -7.59 -4.43 -12.49
CA THR A 173 -7.49 -3.38 -13.50
C THR A 173 -7.27 -2.02 -12.83
N PRO A 174 -6.42 -1.15 -13.41
CA PRO A 174 -6.21 0.19 -12.85
C PRO A 174 -7.41 1.11 -13.01
N ASP A 175 -8.27 0.83 -14.01
CA ASP A 175 -9.45 1.62 -14.32
C ASP A 175 -10.64 1.24 -13.43
N TRP A 176 -11.56 2.20 -13.25
CA TRP A 176 -12.83 2.03 -12.56
C TRP A 176 -14.01 2.56 -13.37
N ASP A 177 -15.18 2.03 -13.04
CA ASP A 177 -16.45 2.44 -13.62
C ASP A 177 -16.80 3.88 -13.23
N GLU A 178 -17.33 4.66 -14.17
CA GLU A 178 -17.66 6.08 -13.95
C GLU A 178 -18.67 6.28 -12.81
N SER A 179 -19.52 5.29 -12.50
CA SER A 179 -20.41 5.35 -11.32
C SER A 179 -19.67 5.51 -9.99
N TRP A 180 -18.38 5.14 -9.92
CA TRP A 180 -17.57 5.34 -8.71
C TRP A 180 -17.08 6.78 -8.57
N ASP A 181 -17.04 7.57 -9.66
CA ASP A 181 -16.64 8.98 -9.60
C ASP A 181 -17.53 9.74 -8.62
N ASP A 182 -18.85 9.70 -8.83
CA ASP A 182 -19.79 10.40 -7.97
C ASP A 182 -19.87 9.82 -6.56
N ALA A 183 -19.71 8.49 -6.42
CA ALA A 183 -19.79 7.84 -5.10
C ALA A 183 -18.60 8.21 -4.21
N PHE A 184 -17.38 8.19 -4.75
CA PHE A 184 -16.19 8.57 -3.99
C PHE A 184 -16.09 10.09 -3.79
N LEU A 185 -16.51 10.90 -4.77
CA LEU A 185 -16.66 12.34 -4.55
C LEU A 185 -17.64 12.64 -3.42
N TYR A 186 -18.79 11.95 -3.39
CA TYR A 186 -19.76 12.09 -2.30
C TYR A 186 -19.17 11.76 -0.94
N ALA A 187 -18.33 10.72 -0.82
CA ALA A 187 -17.61 10.44 0.42
C ALA A 187 -16.66 11.58 0.82
N TYR A 188 -15.90 12.13 -0.13
CA TYR A 188 -14.97 13.23 0.15
C TYR A 188 -15.69 14.53 0.53
N GLU A 189 -16.81 14.85 -0.12
CA GLU A 189 -17.62 16.03 0.16
C GLU A 189 -18.32 15.96 1.53
N ASN A 190 -18.55 14.76 2.05
CA ASN A 190 -19.12 14.52 3.38
C ASN A 190 -18.05 14.19 4.44
N ASP A 191 -16.81 14.60 4.21
CA ASP A 191 -15.71 14.45 5.17
C ASP A 191 -15.41 12.99 5.58
N VAL A 192 -15.50 12.03 4.66
CA VAL A 192 -15.23 10.62 4.96
C VAL A 192 -13.83 10.21 4.53
N VAL A 193 -13.08 9.58 5.44
CA VAL A 193 -11.76 9.00 5.12
C VAL A 193 -11.96 7.65 4.44
N VAL A 194 -11.47 7.49 3.21
CA VAL A 194 -11.57 6.22 2.46
C VAL A 194 -10.22 5.52 2.44
N VAL A 195 -10.14 4.34 3.06
CA VAL A 195 -8.94 3.49 3.17
C VAL A 195 -9.11 2.25 2.29
N VAL A 196 -8.10 1.94 1.47
CA VAL A 196 -8.18 0.87 0.46
C VAL A 196 -6.94 -0.03 0.50
N ALA A 197 -7.12 -1.34 0.41
CA ALA A 197 -6.00 -2.28 0.26
C ALA A 197 -5.30 -2.10 -1.10
N ALA A 198 -3.96 -2.24 -1.15
CA ALA A 198 -3.21 -2.10 -2.41
C ALA A 198 -3.37 -3.29 -3.37
N GLY A 199 -3.85 -4.44 -2.87
CA GLY A 199 -3.93 -5.71 -3.61
C GLY A 199 -2.77 -6.65 -3.31
N ASN A 200 -2.91 -7.93 -3.66
CA ASN A 200 -1.96 -8.99 -3.34
C ASN A 200 -1.40 -9.63 -4.63
N ARG A 201 -0.07 -9.69 -4.78
CA ARG A 201 0.56 -10.38 -5.93
C ARG A 201 0.21 -11.86 -5.97
N GLY A 202 0.14 -12.53 -4.81
CA GLY A 202 -0.22 -13.95 -4.71
C GLY A 202 -1.65 -14.26 -5.18
N SER A 203 -2.53 -13.25 -5.22
CA SER A 203 -3.89 -13.34 -5.77
C SER A 203 -3.98 -12.91 -7.25
N GLY A 204 -2.83 -12.68 -7.90
CA GLY A 204 -2.73 -12.27 -9.30
C GLY A 204 -2.64 -10.76 -9.54
N THR A 205 -2.61 -9.94 -8.49
CA THR A 205 -2.56 -8.47 -8.59
C THR A 205 -1.11 -8.00 -8.75
N ASN A 206 -0.60 -8.00 -9.98
CA ASN A 206 0.78 -7.58 -10.27
C ASN A 206 0.98 -6.05 -10.33
N ARG A 207 -0.11 -5.28 -10.34
CA ARG A 207 -0.15 -3.81 -10.28
C ARG A 207 -1.35 -3.37 -9.46
N VAL A 208 -1.26 -2.23 -8.77
CA VAL A 208 -2.40 -1.71 -7.99
C VAL A 208 -3.59 -1.46 -8.93
N GLY A 209 -4.75 -1.98 -8.56
CA GLY A 209 -6.01 -1.81 -9.29
C GLY A 209 -6.99 -0.90 -8.56
N ALA A 210 -8.12 -0.59 -9.19
CA ALA A 210 -9.18 0.19 -8.57
C ALA A 210 -9.87 -0.60 -7.44
N PRO A 211 -10.30 0.05 -6.33
CA PRO A 211 -10.32 1.50 -6.12
C PRO A 211 -9.02 2.11 -5.59
N ALA A 212 -7.96 1.34 -5.36
CA ALA A 212 -6.68 1.83 -4.82
C ALA A 212 -5.89 2.76 -5.79
N THR A 213 -6.37 2.90 -7.03
CA THR A 213 -5.89 3.88 -8.01
C THR A 213 -6.65 5.20 -7.99
N ILE A 214 -7.79 5.30 -7.28
CA ILE A 214 -8.62 6.50 -7.21
C ILE A 214 -7.89 7.58 -6.40
N PRO A 215 -7.63 8.78 -6.97
CA PRO A 215 -6.97 9.86 -6.24
C PRO A 215 -7.80 10.32 -5.03
N GLY A 216 -7.14 10.48 -3.88
CA GLY A 216 -7.79 10.89 -2.63
C GLY A 216 -8.07 9.75 -1.66
N VAL A 217 -8.08 8.48 -2.10
CA VAL A 217 -8.11 7.34 -1.16
C VAL A 217 -6.74 7.16 -0.49
N LEU A 218 -6.76 6.68 0.75
CA LEU A 218 -5.56 6.23 1.45
C LEU A 218 -5.29 4.75 1.14
N THR A 219 -4.50 4.51 0.10
CA THR A 219 -4.09 3.15 -0.29
C THR A 219 -3.03 2.60 0.66
N VAL A 220 -3.21 1.37 1.12
CA VAL A 220 -2.37 0.71 2.13
C VAL A 220 -1.63 -0.48 1.54
N GLY A 221 -0.30 -0.41 1.56
CA GLY A 221 0.60 -1.51 1.25
C GLY A 221 0.78 -2.48 2.43
N GLY A 222 1.31 -3.66 2.15
CA GLY A 222 1.49 -4.73 3.13
C GLY A 222 2.94 -5.01 3.47
N VAL A 223 3.24 -5.22 4.75
CA VAL A 223 4.56 -5.64 5.24
C VAL A 223 4.48 -6.91 6.09
N ASP A 224 5.61 -7.62 6.14
CA ASP A 224 5.83 -8.71 7.08
C ASP A 224 6.05 -8.18 8.52
N PRO A 225 6.12 -9.07 9.53
CA PRO A 225 6.32 -8.63 10.92
C PRO A 225 7.67 -7.96 11.18
N GLN A 226 8.62 -7.99 10.23
CA GLN A 226 9.89 -7.27 10.31
C GLN A 226 9.81 -5.89 9.62
N GLY A 227 8.64 -5.49 9.12
CA GLY A 227 8.43 -4.23 8.39
C GLY A 227 8.99 -4.26 6.97
N ARG A 228 9.28 -5.44 6.40
CA ARG A 228 9.72 -5.58 5.01
C ARG A 228 8.50 -5.71 4.10
N ALA A 229 8.51 -5.04 2.96
CA ALA A 229 7.41 -5.11 1.99
C ALA A 229 7.13 -6.57 1.62
N SER A 230 5.87 -6.98 1.75
CA SER A 230 5.48 -8.35 1.43
C SER A 230 5.64 -8.59 -0.08
N VAL A 231 6.21 -9.74 -0.42
CA VAL A 231 6.36 -10.16 -1.81
C VAL A 231 5.01 -10.64 -2.36
N GLU A 232 4.25 -11.40 -1.57
CA GLU A 232 3.00 -12.04 -2.00
C GLU A 232 1.75 -11.28 -1.55
N ALA A 233 1.74 -10.80 -0.31
CA ALA A 233 0.59 -10.16 0.32
C ALA A 233 0.50 -8.66 0.04
N SER A 234 1.36 -8.09 -0.81
CA SER A 234 1.29 -6.70 -1.24
C SER A 234 1.67 -6.53 -2.69
N THR A 235 0.98 -5.64 -3.39
CA THR A 235 1.38 -5.11 -4.68
C THR A 235 2.23 -3.85 -4.50
N GLN A 236 2.83 -3.35 -5.59
CA GLN A 236 3.56 -2.08 -5.63
C GLN A 236 2.82 -1.07 -6.50
N GLY A 237 2.87 0.20 -6.11
CA GLY A 237 2.28 1.26 -6.89
C GLY A 237 2.60 2.62 -6.33
N ILE A 238 2.73 3.61 -7.23
CA ILE A 238 2.90 5.01 -6.84
C ILE A 238 1.68 5.57 -6.11
N THR A 239 0.58 4.83 -6.03
CA THR A 239 -0.65 5.21 -5.31
C THR A 239 -0.66 4.74 -3.85
N ILE A 240 0.31 3.94 -3.39
CA ILE A 240 0.43 3.55 -1.97
C ILE A 240 0.74 4.76 -1.09
N GLY A 241 -0.07 5.01 -0.07
CA GLY A 241 0.10 6.13 0.86
C GLY A 241 0.95 5.75 2.07
N VAL A 242 0.69 4.60 2.68
CA VAL A 242 1.45 4.04 3.81
C VAL A 242 1.44 2.52 3.71
N SER A 243 2.28 1.86 4.50
CA SER A 243 2.21 0.42 4.67
C SER A 243 1.96 0.01 6.11
N ALA A 244 1.25 -1.10 6.27
CA ALA A 244 0.88 -1.67 7.56
C ALA A 244 1.02 -3.20 7.54
N PRO A 245 1.02 -3.86 8.70
CA PRO A 245 1.10 -5.32 8.81
C PRO A 245 0.11 -6.04 7.90
N SER A 246 0.61 -7.00 7.13
CA SER A 246 -0.21 -7.81 6.21
C SER A 246 0.07 -9.31 6.32
N GLU A 247 1.02 -9.73 7.15
CA GLU A 247 1.36 -11.14 7.31
C GLU A 247 1.27 -11.59 8.77
N LYS A 248 0.93 -12.86 8.96
CA LYS A 248 0.71 -13.50 10.26
C LYS A 248 -0.31 -12.71 11.09
N LEU A 249 -1.37 -12.25 10.41
CA LEU A 249 -2.45 -11.53 11.06
C LEU A 249 -3.40 -12.53 11.68
N LEU A 250 -3.88 -12.21 12.88
CA LEU A 250 -5.02 -12.93 13.44
C LEU A 250 -6.33 -12.34 12.87
N GLY A 251 -7.37 -13.16 12.76
CA GLY A 251 -8.71 -12.75 12.37
C GLY A 251 -9.77 -13.61 13.05
N VAL A 252 -10.94 -13.03 13.32
CA VAL A 252 -12.11 -13.79 13.81
C VAL A 252 -13.04 -14.12 12.64
N SER A 253 -13.23 -15.41 12.37
CA SER A 253 -14.13 -15.91 11.31
C SER A 253 -15.60 -15.74 11.71
N ALA A 254 -16.53 -15.80 10.75
CA ALA A 254 -17.96 -15.58 11.00
C ALA A 254 -18.62 -16.61 11.93
N ASP A 255 -17.98 -17.76 12.11
CA ASP A 255 -18.36 -18.84 13.04
C ASP A 255 -17.66 -18.72 14.42
N GLY A 256 -16.85 -17.68 14.64
CA GLY A 256 -16.11 -17.43 15.87
C GLY A 256 -14.73 -18.09 15.94
N GLN A 257 -14.29 -18.81 14.89
CA GLN A 257 -12.95 -19.40 14.88
C GLN A 257 -11.86 -18.35 14.63
N LEU A 258 -10.80 -18.40 15.43
CA LEU A 258 -9.59 -17.61 15.19
C LEU A 258 -8.75 -18.26 14.09
N VAL A 259 -8.27 -17.44 13.16
CA VAL A 259 -7.41 -17.88 12.06
C VAL A 259 -6.20 -16.98 11.91
N GLU A 260 -5.09 -17.54 11.47
CA GLU A 260 -3.96 -16.77 10.96
C GLU A 260 -4.10 -16.61 9.44
N TRP A 261 -3.92 -15.40 8.93
CA TRP A 261 -4.08 -15.07 7.52
C TRP A 261 -3.12 -13.97 7.05
N ASN A 262 -3.03 -13.80 5.73
CA ASN A 262 -2.14 -12.82 5.09
C ASN A 262 -2.88 -12.05 3.98
N GLY A 263 -2.55 -10.78 3.80
CA GLY A 263 -3.06 -9.93 2.72
C GLY A 263 -3.07 -8.44 3.08
N THR A 264 -2.90 -7.55 2.10
CA THR A 264 -3.16 -6.10 2.26
C THR A 264 -4.59 -5.82 2.71
N SER A 265 -5.53 -6.74 2.47
CA SER A 265 -6.88 -6.73 3.03
C SER A 265 -6.91 -6.70 4.56
N GLY A 266 -5.85 -7.15 5.25
CA GLY A 266 -5.68 -6.98 6.69
C GLY A 266 -4.89 -5.73 7.09
N ALA A 267 -4.05 -5.20 6.20
CA ALA A 267 -3.35 -3.94 6.41
C ALA A 267 -4.31 -2.73 6.37
N ALA A 268 -5.26 -2.72 5.43
CA ALA A 268 -6.25 -1.66 5.30
C ALA A 268 -7.11 -1.43 6.57
N PRO A 269 -7.71 -2.44 7.22
CA PRO A 269 -8.52 -2.24 8.42
C PRO A 269 -7.69 -1.82 9.64
N ILE A 270 -6.40 -2.19 9.71
CA ILE A 270 -5.49 -1.64 10.72
C ILE A 270 -5.40 -0.12 10.57
N VAL A 271 -5.18 0.37 9.34
CA VAL A 271 -5.10 1.80 9.06
C VAL A 271 -6.45 2.51 9.23
N ALA A 272 -7.55 1.86 8.86
CA ALA A 272 -8.90 2.39 9.12
C ALA A 272 -9.17 2.55 10.61
N GLY A 273 -8.74 1.60 11.44
CA GLY A 273 -8.77 1.72 12.89
C GLY A 273 -7.90 2.87 13.40
N ILE A 274 -6.68 3.05 12.86
CA ILE A 274 -5.83 4.20 13.20
C ILE A 274 -6.52 5.53 12.83
N ALA A 275 -7.16 5.61 11.66
CA ALA A 275 -7.93 6.78 11.28
C ALA A 275 -9.08 7.07 12.27
N ALA A 276 -9.73 6.03 12.78
CA ALA A 276 -10.74 6.19 13.83
C ALA A 276 -10.16 6.66 15.16
N LEU A 277 -8.98 6.16 15.57
CA LEU A 277 -8.27 6.69 16.73
C LEU A 277 -7.92 8.17 16.55
N VAL A 278 -7.45 8.57 15.36
CA VAL A 278 -7.14 9.98 15.07
C VAL A 278 -8.40 10.85 15.14
N ARG A 279 -9.52 10.45 14.51
CA ARG A 279 -10.78 11.21 14.58
C ARG A 279 -11.32 11.33 16.00
N ALA A 280 -11.25 10.25 16.78
CA ALA A 280 -11.72 10.28 18.18
C ALA A 280 -10.86 11.22 19.05
N ALA A 281 -9.55 11.30 18.80
CA ALA A 281 -8.66 12.22 19.52
C ALA A 281 -8.73 13.68 19.01
N HIS A 282 -9.10 13.87 17.74
CA HIS A 282 -9.13 15.17 17.06
C HIS A 282 -10.41 15.34 16.24
N PRO A 283 -11.57 15.52 16.90
CA PRO A 283 -12.88 15.53 16.22
C PRO A 283 -13.08 16.71 15.25
N ASP A 284 -12.26 17.76 15.35
CA ASP A 284 -12.33 18.94 14.48
C ASP A 284 -11.52 18.79 13.18
N LEU A 285 -10.78 17.69 12.99
CA LEU A 285 -10.00 17.46 11.77
C LEU A 285 -10.88 16.94 10.64
N ASP A 286 -10.76 17.58 9.48
CA ASP A 286 -11.29 17.04 8.23
C ASP A 286 -10.49 15.80 7.75
N ALA A 287 -11.07 15.06 6.81
CA ALA A 287 -10.53 13.83 6.25
C ALA A 287 -9.16 14.04 5.62
N ASN A 288 -8.93 15.19 4.98
CA ASN A 288 -7.63 15.53 4.39
C ASN A 288 -6.55 15.61 5.47
N ASN A 289 -6.88 16.22 6.61
CA ASN A 289 -5.97 16.38 7.73
C ASN A 289 -5.79 15.09 8.54
N VAL A 290 -6.80 14.22 8.62
CA VAL A 290 -6.64 12.85 9.15
C VAL A 290 -5.65 12.06 8.29
N ILE A 291 -5.84 12.03 6.97
CA ILE A 291 -4.94 11.34 6.03
C ILE A 291 -3.53 11.95 6.12
N ASN A 292 -3.42 13.28 6.11
CA ASN A 292 -2.14 13.99 6.24
C ASN A 292 -1.40 13.62 7.52
N ARG A 293 -2.12 13.48 8.64
CA ARG A 293 -1.52 13.06 9.91
C ARG A 293 -0.91 11.68 9.78
N ILE A 294 -1.69 10.70 9.31
CA ILE A 294 -1.25 9.31 9.13
C ILE A 294 -0.01 9.22 8.23
N VAL A 295 0.00 9.92 7.09
CA VAL A 295 1.14 9.85 6.15
C VAL A 295 2.36 10.62 6.64
N ARG A 296 2.19 11.72 7.39
CA ARG A 296 3.31 12.55 7.87
C ARG A 296 3.98 11.99 9.11
N THR A 297 3.27 11.20 9.90
CA THR A 297 3.81 10.54 11.10
C THR A 297 4.28 9.12 10.81
N ALA A 298 4.13 8.62 9.58
CA ALA A 298 4.63 7.32 9.19
C ALA A 298 6.16 7.23 9.40
N ARG A 299 6.61 6.10 9.94
CA ARG A 299 8.02 5.82 10.18
C ARG A 299 8.70 5.40 8.87
N PRO A 300 9.88 5.93 8.55
CA PRO A 300 10.62 5.49 7.37
C PRO A 300 10.87 3.98 7.41
N ALA A 301 10.58 3.30 6.30
CA ALA A 301 10.92 1.89 6.16
C ALA A 301 12.42 1.70 5.89
N ALA A 302 12.99 0.62 6.39
CA ALA A 302 14.41 0.32 6.19
C ALA A 302 14.72 0.15 4.69
N GLY A 303 15.66 0.95 4.17
CA GLY A 303 16.06 0.92 2.76
C GLY A 303 15.15 1.71 1.81
N ALA A 304 14.06 2.33 2.29
CA ALA A 304 13.27 3.26 1.50
C ALA A 304 14.01 4.59 1.30
N GLY A 305 13.86 5.18 0.12
CA GLY A 305 14.44 6.49 -0.21
C GLY A 305 13.71 7.65 0.49
N SER A 306 14.21 8.87 0.31
CA SER A 306 13.50 10.06 0.75
C SER A 306 12.30 10.33 -0.16
N GLY A 307 11.13 10.60 0.42
CA GLY A 307 9.88 10.83 -0.32
C GLY A 307 8.97 9.61 -0.30
N ARG A 308 8.09 9.51 -1.29
CA ARG A 308 7.07 8.46 -1.37
C ARG A 308 7.60 7.25 -2.15
N ASP A 309 7.72 6.13 -1.46
CA ASP A 309 8.23 4.87 -1.98
C ASP A 309 7.09 4.03 -2.64
N PRO A 310 7.32 3.33 -3.76
CA PRO A 310 6.29 2.51 -4.41
C PRO A 310 5.85 1.26 -3.65
N LEU A 311 6.59 0.83 -2.62
CA LEU A 311 6.28 -0.31 -1.75
C LEU A 311 5.77 0.13 -0.37
N TYR A 312 6.31 1.24 0.13
CA TYR A 312 6.05 1.72 1.49
C TYR A 312 5.19 2.99 1.57
N GLY A 313 4.91 3.63 0.45
CA GLY A 313 4.33 4.98 0.45
C GLY A 313 5.21 5.94 1.22
N TYR A 314 4.63 6.68 2.17
CA TYR A 314 5.37 7.57 3.08
C TYR A 314 6.04 6.84 4.25
N GLY A 315 5.81 5.52 4.41
CA GLY A 315 6.43 4.71 5.44
C GLY A 315 5.49 3.71 6.12
N LEU A 316 5.97 3.12 7.19
CA LEU A 316 5.20 2.25 8.07
C LEU A 316 4.32 3.08 8.99
N VAL A 317 3.05 2.72 9.15
CA VAL A 317 2.15 3.45 10.06
C VAL A 317 2.66 3.48 11.49
N ASP A 318 2.28 4.53 12.22
CA ASP A 318 2.59 4.72 13.64
C ASP A 318 1.38 5.38 14.29
N ALA A 319 0.59 4.58 15.01
CA ALA A 319 -0.68 5.01 15.58
C ALA A 319 -0.47 6.04 16.70
N ALA A 320 0.55 5.84 17.55
CA ALA A 320 0.86 6.74 18.64
C ALA A 320 1.26 8.11 18.11
N ALA A 321 2.15 8.16 17.12
CA ALA A 321 2.56 9.41 16.49
C ALA A 321 1.40 10.06 15.73
N ALA A 322 0.58 9.29 15.01
CA ALA A 322 -0.60 9.81 14.33
C ALA A 322 -1.58 10.46 15.33
N VAL A 323 -1.79 9.87 16.50
CA VAL A 323 -2.70 10.43 17.52
C VAL A 323 -2.08 11.61 18.26
N THR A 324 -0.77 11.64 18.52
CA THR A 324 -0.20 12.60 19.49
C THR A 324 0.67 13.71 18.87
N ALA A 325 1.27 13.49 17.70
CA ALA A 325 2.20 14.45 17.10
C ALA A 325 1.47 15.71 16.63
N THR A 326 2.14 16.87 16.67
CA THR A 326 1.64 18.08 16.01
C THR A 326 2.01 18.05 14.53
N VAL A 327 1.02 18.08 13.65
CA VAL A 327 1.21 18.05 12.20
C VAL A 327 0.63 19.32 11.58
N ALA A 328 1.38 19.95 10.68
CA ALA A 328 0.90 21.14 9.96
C ALA A 328 -0.33 20.77 9.10
N PRO A 329 -1.42 21.55 9.18
CA PRO A 329 -2.62 21.23 8.44
C PRO A 329 -2.42 21.44 6.93
N VAL A 330 -3.22 20.75 6.13
CA VAL A 330 -3.28 20.87 4.68
C VAL A 330 -4.69 21.28 4.25
N SER A 331 -4.78 22.00 3.13
CA SER A 331 -6.06 22.39 2.53
C SER A 331 -6.52 21.46 1.41
N ALA A 332 -5.74 20.43 1.09
CA ALA A 332 -6.01 19.49 0.01
C ALA A 332 -5.52 18.10 0.41
N ASN A 333 -6.18 17.07 -0.14
CA ASN A 333 -5.83 15.69 0.13
C ASN A 333 -4.40 15.36 -0.37
N PRO A 334 -3.49 14.88 0.50
CA PRO A 334 -2.12 14.54 0.11
C PRO A 334 -2.03 13.33 -0.85
N MET A 335 -3.13 12.59 -1.03
CA MET A 335 -3.25 11.44 -1.93
C MET A 335 -3.81 11.80 -3.31
N GLY A 336 -4.02 13.09 -3.59
CA GLY A 336 -4.50 13.61 -4.88
C GLY A 336 -5.97 13.97 -4.88
N SER A 337 -6.46 14.46 -6.02
CA SER A 337 -7.82 14.98 -6.18
C SER A 337 -8.56 14.22 -7.28
N LEU A 338 -9.62 13.51 -6.92
CA LEU A 338 -10.48 12.80 -7.87
C LEU A 338 -11.19 13.79 -8.81
N SER A 339 -11.66 14.93 -8.30
CA SER A 339 -12.30 15.96 -9.13
C SER A 339 -11.36 16.50 -10.22
N GLU A 340 -10.09 16.71 -9.89
CA GLU A 340 -9.07 17.14 -10.86
C GLU A 340 -8.74 16.02 -11.85
N TRP A 341 -8.67 14.78 -11.38
CA TRP A 341 -8.47 13.62 -12.24
C TRP A 341 -9.62 13.47 -13.25
N ILE A 342 -10.87 13.53 -12.80
CA ILE A 342 -12.07 13.49 -13.66
C ILE A 342 -12.00 14.61 -14.70
N ARG A 343 -11.73 15.85 -14.27
CA ARG A 343 -11.59 17.00 -15.18
C ARG A 343 -10.56 16.78 -16.30
N LEU A 344 -9.47 16.10 -16.00
CA LEU A 344 -8.39 15.81 -16.94
C LEU A 344 -8.68 14.61 -17.84
N TYR A 345 -9.23 13.52 -17.30
CA TYR A 345 -9.28 12.21 -17.94
C TYR A 345 -10.67 11.75 -18.38
N ARG A 346 -11.76 12.25 -17.77
CA ARG A 346 -13.15 11.94 -18.16
C ARG A 346 -13.72 12.92 -19.20
N ARG A 347 -12.88 13.68 -19.92
CA ARG A 347 -13.36 14.70 -20.87
C ARG A 347 -14.47 14.12 -21.76
N ALA A 348 -15.63 14.79 -21.66
CA ALA A 348 -16.89 14.51 -22.34
C ALA A 348 -16.69 14.04 -23.77
N ASP A 349 -17.56 13.12 -24.22
CA ASP A 349 -17.86 12.89 -25.63
C ASP A 349 -17.75 14.22 -26.38
N ALA A 350 -16.64 14.41 -27.09
CA ALA A 350 -16.53 15.54 -27.98
C ALA A 350 -17.69 15.33 -28.96
N GLY A 351 -18.70 16.19 -28.88
CA GLY A 351 -19.76 16.25 -29.88
C GLY A 351 -19.12 16.17 -31.26
N PRO A 352 -19.82 15.60 -32.26
CA PRO A 352 -19.22 15.19 -33.53
C PRO A 352 -18.25 16.26 -34.00
N ALA A 353 -16.99 15.85 -34.21
CA ALA A 353 -15.94 16.75 -34.64
C ALA A 353 -16.51 17.65 -35.75
N PRO A 354 -16.32 18.98 -35.70
CA PRO A 354 -16.83 19.86 -36.74
C PRO A 354 -16.37 19.27 -38.08
N VAL A 355 -17.36 18.87 -38.91
CA VAL A 355 -17.06 18.36 -40.24
C VAL A 355 -16.22 19.45 -40.89
N PRO A 356 -14.97 19.15 -41.29
CA PRO A 356 -14.14 20.16 -41.92
C PRO A 356 -14.91 20.68 -43.13
N THR A 357 -15.26 21.96 -43.11
CA THR A 357 -15.74 22.64 -44.31
C THR A 357 -14.59 22.52 -45.29
N VAL A 358 -14.75 21.67 -46.31
CA VAL A 358 -13.77 21.53 -47.38
C VAL A 358 -13.87 22.81 -48.20
N GLU A 359 -13.23 23.89 -47.74
CA GLU A 359 -12.82 24.92 -48.67
C GLU A 359 -11.78 24.28 -49.59
N PRO A 360 -11.98 24.30 -50.91
CA PRO A 360 -11.00 23.76 -51.84
C PRO A 360 -9.70 24.57 -51.69
N VAL A 361 -8.73 24.00 -50.99
CA VAL A 361 -7.36 24.50 -51.02
C VAL A 361 -6.85 24.22 -52.42
N VAL A 362 -6.68 25.27 -53.22
CA VAL A 362 -5.98 25.19 -54.50
C VAL A 362 -4.53 24.87 -54.19
N LEU A 363 -4.15 23.61 -54.36
CA LEU A 363 -2.76 23.18 -54.26
C LEU A 363 -2.03 23.63 -55.52
N ASP A 364 -0.90 24.32 -55.34
CA ASP A 364 -0.01 24.63 -56.46
C ASP A 364 0.41 23.31 -57.15
N PRO A 365 0.54 23.29 -58.50
CA PRO A 365 0.97 22.11 -59.22
C PRO A 365 2.31 21.61 -58.68
N LEU A 366 2.40 20.30 -58.44
CA LEU A 366 3.67 19.67 -58.10
C LEU A 366 4.71 19.98 -59.19
N PRO A 367 5.98 20.25 -58.82
CA PRO A 367 7.04 20.41 -59.79
C PRO A 367 7.18 19.15 -60.66
N GLU A 368 7.63 19.32 -61.90
CA GLU A 368 7.83 18.19 -62.83
C GLU A 368 8.68 17.10 -62.18
N ALA A 369 8.24 15.85 -62.31
CA ALA A 369 8.97 14.70 -61.80
C ALA A 369 10.34 14.60 -62.48
N ASP A 370 11.38 14.36 -61.68
CA ASP A 370 12.73 14.17 -62.19
C ASP A 370 12.77 13.02 -63.23
N PRO A 371 13.57 13.17 -64.31
CA PRO A 371 13.66 12.18 -65.36
C PRO A 371 14.16 10.85 -64.79
N VAL A 372 13.50 9.76 -65.20
CA VAL A 372 13.86 8.40 -64.80
C VAL A 372 15.30 8.09 -65.18
N SER A 373 16.16 7.90 -64.17
CA SER A 373 17.54 7.48 -64.34
C SER A 373 17.60 6.15 -65.10
N ARG A 374 18.41 6.09 -66.17
CA ARG A 374 18.59 4.88 -66.99
C ARG A 374 19.10 3.72 -66.12
N PRO A 375 18.59 2.49 -66.32
CA PRO A 375 19.06 1.33 -65.56
C PRO A 375 20.54 1.07 -65.86
N THR A 376 21.37 1.17 -64.83
CA THR A 376 22.79 0.78 -64.88
C THR A 376 22.92 -0.73 -64.69
N SER A 377 23.79 -1.35 -65.50
CA SER A 377 24.06 -2.79 -65.41
C SER A 377 24.68 -3.12 -64.04
N PRO A 378 24.16 -4.10 -63.29
CA PRO A 378 24.67 -4.47 -61.97
C PRO A 378 26.07 -5.12 -62.01
N LEU A 379 26.59 -5.39 -63.20
CA LEU A 379 27.88 -6.06 -63.41
C LEU A 379 29.01 -5.10 -63.81
N LEU A 380 28.73 -3.82 -64.07
CA LEU A 380 29.73 -2.83 -64.45
C LEU A 380 29.84 -1.77 -63.35
N PRO A 381 31.05 -1.43 -62.88
CA PRO A 381 31.22 -0.41 -61.87
C PRO A 381 30.78 0.95 -62.41
N THR A 382 30.02 1.68 -61.59
CA THR A 382 29.63 3.07 -61.86
C THR A 382 30.81 4.01 -61.63
N THR A 383 30.74 5.22 -62.18
CA THR A 383 31.70 6.30 -61.92
C THR A 383 31.90 6.53 -60.43
N ASP A 384 30.84 6.48 -59.62
CA ASP A 384 30.94 6.66 -58.17
C ASP A 384 31.66 5.49 -57.49
N THR A 385 31.40 4.25 -57.90
CA THR A 385 32.15 3.10 -57.36
C THR A 385 33.63 3.13 -57.74
N LEU A 386 33.96 3.67 -58.92
CA LEU A 386 35.35 3.89 -59.33
C LEU A 386 35.99 5.02 -58.52
N LEU A 387 35.32 6.17 -58.39
CA LEU A 387 35.84 7.37 -57.74
C LEU A 387 36.00 7.20 -56.22
N TYR A 388 35.01 6.61 -55.57
CA TYR A 388 34.95 6.53 -54.11
C TYR A 388 35.30 5.15 -53.56
N GLY A 389 35.27 4.11 -54.38
CA GLY A 389 35.65 2.75 -53.98
C GLY A 389 37.04 2.38 -54.50
N THR A 390 37.17 2.22 -55.81
CA THR A 390 38.33 1.56 -56.40
C THR A 390 39.59 2.42 -56.35
N VAL A 391 39.50 3.72 -56.65
CA VAL A 391 40.65 4.65 -56.67
C VAL A 391 41.27 4.84 -55.27
N PRO A 392 40.50 5.13 -54.19
CA PRO A 392 41.07 5.26 -52.85
C PRO A 392 41.72 3.97 -52.36
N LEU A 393 41.11 2.81 -52.66
CA LEU A 393 41.57 1.50 -52.22
C LEU A 393 42.88 1.10 -52.93
N ALA A 394 43.01 1.40 -54.22
CA ALA A 394 44.27 1.25 -54.96
C ALA A 394 45.36 2.17 -54.40
N GLY A 395 45.03 3.44 -54.10
CA GLY A 395 45.97 4.40 -53.51
C GLY A 395 46.48 3.96 -52.13
N GLY A 396 45.58 3.52 -51.25
CA GLY A 396 45.93 3.00 -49.93
C GLY A 396 46.81 1.74 -49.99
N THR A 397 46.52 0.83 -50.92
CA THR A 397 47.29 -0.41 -51.10
C THR A 397 48.71 -0.11 -51.60
N LEU A 398 48.87 0.81 -52.54
CA LEU A 398 50.19 1.23 -53.05
C LEU A 398 51.04 1.87 -51.94
N ALA A 399 50.43 2.73 -51.11
CA ALA A 399 51.10 3.34 -49.96
C ALA A 399 51.56 2.28 -48.95
N ALA A 400 50.73 1.29 -48.63
CA ALA A 400 51.07 0.21 -47.71
C ALA A 400 52.24 -0.65 -48.23
N ILE A 401 52.26 -0.96 -49.53
CA ILE A 401 53.38 -1.68 -50.17
C ILE A 401 54.69 -0.88 -50.06
N MET A 402 54.64 0.43 -50.33
CA MET A 402 55.82 1.30 -50.23
C MET A 402 56.37 1.39 -48.80
N VAL A 403 55.49 1.48 -47.80
CA VAL A 403 55.89 1.42 -46.38
C VAL A 403 56.54 0.06 -46.06
N GLY A 404 55.93 -1.05 -46.49
CA GLY A 404 56.48 -2.39 -46.28
C GLY A 404 57.87 -2.57 -46.90
N LEU A 405 58.07 -2.11 -48.14
CA LEU A 405 59.37 -2.13 -48.82
C LEU A 405 60.40 -1.25 -48.11
N GLY A 406 60.00 -0.04 -47.66
CA GLY A 406 60.85 0.87 -46.91
C GLY A 406 61.32 0.28 -45.57
N VAL A 407 60.41 -0.34 -44.81
CA VAL A 407 60.74 -1.06 -43.56
C VAL A 407 61.70 -2.21 -43.85
N THR A 408 61.46 -2.99 -44.90
CA THR A 408 62.31 -4.12 -45.28
C THR A 408 63.72 -3.66 -45.66
N ALA A 409 63.84 -2.55 -46.41
CA ALA A 409 65.12 -1.96 -46.78
C ALA A 409 65.87 -1.40 -45.56
N ALA A 410 65.17 -0.73 -44.63
CA ALA A 410 65.75 -0.22 -43.39
C ALA A 410 66.27 -1.37 -42.49
N VAL A 411 65.50 -2.44 -42.34
CA VAL A 411 65.91 -3.64 -41.59
C VAL A 411 67.16 -4.30 -42.21
N ARG A 412 67.22 -4.41 -43.55
CA ARG A 412 68.41 -4.92 -44.26
C ARG A 412 69.64 -4.03 -44.03
N ARG A 413 69.48 -2.71 -44.07
CA ARG A 413 70.58 -1.75 -43.83
C ARG A 413 71.11 -1.83 -42.39
N ILE A 414 70.22 -1.93 -41.40
CA ILE A 414 70.61 -2.07 -39.98
C ILE A 414 71.35 -3.40 -39.75
N ARG A 415 70.90 -4.50 -40.36
CA ARG A 415 71.60 -5.80 -40.28
C ARG A 415 72.99 -5.75 -40.93
N SER A 416 73.11 -5.10 -42.09
CA SER A 416 74.39 -4.96 -42.80
C SER A 416 75.39 -4.06 -42.06
N ALA A 417 74.92 -3.02 -41.36
CA ALA A 417 75.75 -2.15 -40.52
C ALA A 417 76.23 -2.83 -39.22
N ARG A 418 75.49 -3.81 -38.70
CA ARG A 418 75.92 -4.62 -37.54
C ARG A 418 77.00 -5.66 -37.90
N THR A 419 77.05 -6.11 -39.16
CA THR A 419 78.08 -7.04 -39.63
C THR A 419 79.42 -6.38 -39.96
N SER A 420 79.48 -5.05 -40.08
CA SER A 420 80.71 -4.29 -40.38
C SER A 420 81.45 -3.73 -39.15
N GLY A 421 81.01 -4.07 -37.93
CA GLY A 421 81.59 -3.57 -36.67
C GLY A 421 82.57 -4.52 -35.96
N THR A 422 82.88 -5.68 -36.53
CA THR A 422 83.78 -6.68 -35.94
C THR A 422 84.85 -7.11 -36.95
N SER A 423 85.82 -6.22 -37.15
CA SER A 423 87.16 -6.58 -37.64
C SER A 423 88.17 -5.58 -37.08
N SER A 424 88.46 -5.71 -35.78
CA SER A 424 89.74 -5.29 -35.21
C SER A 424 90.73 -6.46 -35.32
N ARG A 425 91.75 -6.28 -36.14
CA ARG A 425 93.13 -6.62 -35.80
C ARG A 425 94.00 -5.45 -36.19
#